data_AF-A0A5R2N8S2-F1
#
_entry.id   AF-A0A5R2N8S2-F1
#
_cell.length_a   1.000
_cell.length_b   1.000
_cell.length_c   1.000
_cell.angle_alpha   90.00
_cell.angle_beta   90.00
_cell.angle_gamma   90.00
#
_symmetry.space_group_name_H-M   'P 1'
#
loop_
_entity.id
_entity.type
_entity.pdbx_description
1 polymer ?
#
loop_
_entity_poly.entity_id
_entity_poly.type
_entity_poly.pdbx_seq_one_letter_code
_entity_poly.pdbx_strand_id
1 'polypeptide(L)'
;RAAMQRWLEGMWRSHHWTALLITHDVREAVFLSDRIYVLSARPARVVREIQVPLPRPRDPTSAATRQAGALEAEILDILLNLQPTKGHDHD
;
A
#
# COMPACT_ATOMS: atom_id res chain seq x y z
N ARG A 1 21.27 -0.92 -33.54
CA ARG A 1 20.97 -1.65 -32.27
C ARG A 1 20.52 -0.70 -31.15
N ALA A 2 21.17 0.46 -30.93
CA ALA A 2 20.78 1.43 -29.89
C ALA A 2 19.35 2.01 -29.99
N ALA A 3 18.75 2.06 -31.19
CA ALA A 3 17.39 2.57 -31.37
C ALA A 3 16.33 1.66 -30.72
N MET A 4 16.51 0.34 -30.77
CA MET A 4 15.61 -0.62 -30.13
C MET A 4 15.70 -0.52 -28.60
N GLN A 5 16.90 -0.32 -28.07
CA GLN A 5 17.10 -0.12 -26.63
C GLN A 5 16.43 1.17 -26.13
N ARG A 6 16.57 2.29 -26.86
CA ARG A 6 15.88 3.54 -26.52
C ARG A 6 14.35 3.44 -26.63
N TRP A 7 13.84 2.66 -27.58
CA TRP A 7 12.41 2.45 -27.73
C TRP A 7 11.83 1.60 -26.58
N LEU A 8 12.53 0.54 -26.16
CA LEU A 8 12.15 -0.27 -24.99
C LEU A 8 12.19 0.55 -23.69
N GLU A 9 13.25 1.34 -23.50
CA GLU A 9 13.39 2.23 -22.34
C GLU A 9 12.29 3.31 -22.32
N GLY A 10 11.92 3.84 -23.49
CA GLY A 10 10.78 4.75 -23.65
C GLY A 10 9.46 4.07 -23.30
N MET A 11 9.21 2.85 -23.80
CA MET A 11 7.97 2.12 -23.55
C MET A 11 7.80 1.75 -22.07
N TRP A 12 8.87 1.33 -21.39
CA TRP A 12 8.86 1.05 -19.96
C TRP A 12 8.62 2.29 -19.10
N ARG A 13 9.15 3.46 -19.48
CA ARG A 13 8.78 4.74 -18.85
C ARG A 13 7.33 5.16 -19.15
N SER A 14 6.77 4.68 -20.26
CA SER A 14 5.42 5.06 -20.74
C SER A 14 4.31 4.23 -20.11
N HIS A 15 4.59 2.98 -19.76
CA HIS A 15 3.60 2.06 -19.22
C HIS A 15 3.43 2.25 -17.71
N HIS A 16 2.63 3.25 -17.38
CA HIS A 16 1.98 3.44 -16.08
C HIS A 16 0.95 2.33 -15.85
N TRP A 17 1.41 1.08 -15.74
CA TRP A 17 0.50 -0.03 -15.50
C TRP A 17 -0.18 0.16 -14.14
N THR A 18 -1.50 0.28 -14.17
CA THR A 18 -2.32 0.25 -12.96
C THR A 18 -2.38 -1.19 -12.47
N ALA A 19 -1.76 -1.46 -11.33
CA ALA A 19 -1.84 -2.74 -10.64
C ALA A 19 -2.72 -2.59 -9.39
N LEU A 20 -3.56 -3.58 -9.13
CA LEU A 20 -4.29 -3.73 -7.87
C LEU A 20 -3.71 -4.93 -7.12
N LEU A 21 -3.20 -4.69 -5.92
CA LEU A 21 -2.72 -5.72 -5.02
C LEU A 21 -3.68 -5.83 -3.83
N ILE A 22 -4.04 -7.06 -3.48
CA ILE A 22 -4.75 -7.38 -2.25
C ILE A 22 -3.74 -8.13 -1.38
N THR A 23 -3.32 -7.51 -0.27
CA THR A 23 -2.42 -8.13 0.70
C THR A 23 -2.97 -7.96 2.10
N HIS A 24 -2.58 -8.87 2.99
CA HIS A 24 -2.79 -8.76 4.43
C HIS A 24 -1.55 -8.19 5.15
N ASP A 25 -0.45 -7.98 4.42
CA ASP A 25 0.78 -7.41 4.95
C ASP A 25 0.80 -5.89 4.72
N VAL A 26 0.78 -5.13 5.82
CA VAL A 26 0.82 -3.67 5.81
C VAL A 26 2.12 -3.13 5.21
N ARG A 27 3.24 -3.80 5.49
CA ARG A 27 4.55 -3.41 4.96
C ARG A 27 4.55 -3.52 3.44
N GLU A 28 4.11 -4.66 2.89
CA GLU A 28 3.99 -4.82 1.44
C GLU A 28 3.11 -3.73 0.83
N ALA A 29 1.97 -3.40 1.46
CA ALA A 29 1.08 -2.35 0.98
C ALA A 29 1.78 -0.99 0.90
N VAL A 30 2.54 -0.59 1.94
CA VAL A 30 3.27 0.68 2.00
C VAL A 30 4.41 0.73 0.98
N PHE A 31 5.14 -0.36 0.78
CA PHE A 31 6.27 -0.37 -0.15
C PHE A 31 5.85 -0.47 -1.62
N LEU A 32 4.77 -1.19 -1.93
CA LEU A 32 4.40 -1.48 -3.32
C LEU A 32 3.35 -0.53 -3.90
N SER A 33 2.55 0.14 -3.07
CA SER A 33 1.36 0.87 -3.53
C SER A 33 1.58 2.38 -3.52
N ASP A 34 0.96 3.09 -4.45
CA ASP A 34 0.92 4.57 -4.42
C ASP A 34 -0.32 5.06 -3.64
N ARG A 35 -1.35 4.22 -3.56
CA ARG A 35 -2.58 4.42 -2.80
C ARG A 35 -2.97 3.11 -2.11
N ILE A 36 -3.40 3.20 -0.86
CA ILE A 36 -3.85 2.05 -0.06
C ILE A 36 -5.30 2.30 0.33
N TYR A 37 -6.15 1.30 0.09
CA TYR A 37 -7.53 1.31 0.56
C TYR A 37 -7.68 0.28 1.68
N VAL A 38 -8.07 0.75 2.86
CA VAL A 38 -8.41 -0.11 3.98
C VAL A 38 -9.86 -0.52 3.86
N LEU A 39 -10.14 -1.81 4.02
CA LEU A 39 -11.48 -2.38 3.97
C LEU A 39 -11.96 -2.77 5.38
N SER A 40 -13.23 -2.55 5.67
CA SER A 40 -13.89 -3.05 6.89
C SER A 40 -13.99 -4.58 6.87
N ALA A 41 -14.28 -5.13 8.06
CA ALA A 41 -14.82 -6.49 8.17
C ALA A 41 -16.11 -6.64 7.33
N ARG A 42 -16.50 -7.89 7.09
CA ARG A 42 -17.67 -8.21 6.27
C ARG A 42 -18.94 -7.55 6.84
N PRO A 43 -19.78 -6.92 6.00
CA PRO A 43 -19.60 -6.72 4.56
C PRO A 43 -18.54 -5.64 4.26
N ALA A 44 -17.61 -5.92 3.34
CA ALA A 44 -16.45 -5.06 3.08
C ALA A 44 -16.86 -3.69 2.51
N ARG A 45 -16.43 -2.63 3.19
CA ARG A 45 -16.56 -1.24 2.74
C ARG A 45 -15.20 -0.56 2.83
N VAL A 46 -14.93 0.39 1.93
CA VAL A 46 -13.74 1.23 2.05
C VAL A 46 -13.92 2.13 3.26
N VAL A 47 -13.04 2.00 4.24
CA VAL A 47 -13.07 2.79 5.48
C VAL A 47 -12.04 3.91 5.47
N ARG A 48 -10.94 3.73 4.73
CA ARG A 48 -9.91 4.75 4.56
C ARG A 48 -9.24 4.61 3.20
N GLU A 49 -8.95 5.74 2.58
CA GLU A 49 -7.96 5.86 1.52
C GLU A 49 -6.72 6.55 2.10
N ILE A 50 -5.54 5.99 1.84
CA ILE A 50 -4.24 6.51 2.28
C ILE A 50 -3.37 6.69 1.06
N GLN A 51 -2.82 7.89 0.89
CA GLN A 51 -1.82 8.15 -0.14
C GLN A 51 -0.43 7.83 0.40
N VAL A 52 0.42 7.23 -0.43
CA VAL A 52 1.80 6.88 -0.06
C VAL A 52 2.76 7.88 -0.72
N PRO A 53 3.08 9.02 -0.06
CA PRO A 53 3.96 10.06 -0.60
C PRO A 53 5.44 9.67 -0.55
N LEU A 54 5.76 8.41 -0.86
CA LEU A 54 7.12 7.89 -0.92
C LEU A 54 7.56 7.85 -2.39
N PRO A 55 8.64 8.57 -2.78
CA PRO A 55 9.12 8.57 -4.15
C PRO A 55 9.64 7.19 -4.56
N ARG A 56 9.45 6.82 -5.84
CA ARG A 56 10.04 5.61 -6.44
C ARG A 56 11.48 5.92 -6.89
N PRO A 57 12.44 4.98 -6.79
CA PRO A 57 12.31 3.61 -6.30
C PRO A 57 12.29 3.53 -4.76
N ARG A 58 11.40 2.71 -4.21
CA ARG A 58 11.30 2.48 -2.76
C ARG A 58 12.16 1.29 -2.40
N ASP A 59 13.27 1.56 -1.74
CA ASP A 59 14.15 0.53 -1.20
C ASP A 59 13.82 0.33 0.30
N PRO A 60 13.45 -0.90 0.73
CA PRO A 60 13.19 -1.24 2.14
C PRO A 60 14.32 -0.90 3.10
N THR A 61 15.54 -0.74 2.59
CA THR A 61 16.76 -0.47 3.35
C THR A 61 17.19 1.00 3.36
N SER A 62 16.48 1.87 2.63
CA SER A 62 16.85 3.29 2.44
C SER A 62 16.23 4.24 3.48
N ALA A 63 16.68 5.50 3.53
CA ALA A 63 16.18 6.53 4.45
C ALA A 63 14.66 6.79 4.40
N ALA A 64 13.94 6.27 3.39
CA ALA A 64 12.49 6.23 3.32
C ALA A 64 11.83 5.42 4.47
N THR A 65 12.61 4.58 5.19
CA THR A 65 12.11 3.75 6.30
C THR A 65 11.41 4.52 7.40
N ARG A 66 11.80 5.77 7.72
CA ARG A 66 11.13 6.54 8.80
C ARG A 66 9.71 6.96 8.43
N GLN A 67 9.52 7.47 7.21
CA GLN A 67 8.20 7.89 6.74
C GLN A 67 7.32 6.68 6.40
N ALA A 68 7.92 5.60 5.89
CA ALA A 68 7.25 4.32 5.73
C ALA A 68 6.76 3.76 7.08
N GLY A 69 7.62 3.79 8.11
CA GLY A 69 7.26 3.32 9.46
C GLY A 69 6.10 4.10 10.09
N ALA A 70 6.02 5.41 9.85
CA ALA A 70 4.88 6.21 10.30
C ALA A 70 3.57 5.81 9.61
N LEU A 71 3.60 5.56 8.30
CA LEU A 71 2.45 5.05 7.54
C LEU A 71 2.07 3.63 7.98
N GLU A 72 3.04 2.75 8.22
CA GLU A 72 2.79 1.41 8.75
C GLU A 72 2.06 1.49 10.10
N ALA A 73 2.53 2.34 11.01
CA ALA A 73 1.90 2.53 12.31
C ALA A 73 0.47 3.08 12.19
N GLU A 74 0.22 4.06 11.31
CA GLU A 74 -1.12 4.59 11.04
C GLU A 74 -2.07 3.51 10.50
N ILE A 75 -1.63 2.71 9.53
CA ILE A 75 -2.46 1.66 8.95
C ILE A 75 -2.76 0.57 9.98
N LEU A 76 -1.77 0.18 10.78
CA LEU A 76 -1.96 -0.80 11.84
C LEU A 76 -2.95 -0.30 12.91
N ASP A 77 -2.85 0.95 13.33
CA ASP A 77 -3.79 1.54 14.28
C ASP A 77 -5.23 1.51 13.73
N ILE A 78 -5.41 1.90 12.46
CA ILE A 78 -6.71 1.82 11.79
C ILE A 78 -7.22 0.37 11.79
N LEU A 79 -6.41 -0.61 11.38
CA LEU A 79 -6.83 -2.02 11.30
C LEU A 79 -7.21 -2.60 12.67
N LEU A 80 -6.47 -2.23 13.72
CA LEU A 80 -6.74 -2.66 15.09
C LEU A 80 -8.03 -2.01 15.64
N ASN A 81 -8.23 -0.72 15.40
CA ASN A 81 -9.40 0.02 15.86
C ASN A 81 -10.67 -0.26 15.02
N LEU A 82 -10.52 -0.84 13.83
CA LEU A 82 -11.63 -1.31 13.00
C LEU A 82 -12.24 -2.64 13.48
N GLN A 83 -11.55 -3.38 14.35
CA GLN A 83 -12.14 -4.59 14.94
C GLN A 83 -13.15 -4.16 15.99
N PRO A 84 -14.47 -4.37 15.80
CA PRO A 84 -15.40 -4.21 16.91
C PRO A 84 -14.96 -5.16 18.03
N THR A 85 -14.92 -4.67 19.26
CA THR A 85 -14.81 -5.51 20.45
C THR A 85 -15.80 -6.65 20.29
N LYS A 86 -15.30 -7.89 20.18
CA LYS A 86 -16.17 -9.08 20.20
C LYS A 86 -17.05 -8.95 21.44
N GLY A 87 -18.32 -8.59 21.25
CA GLY A 87 -19.34 -8.63 22.28
C GLY A 87 -19.35 -10.06 22.82
N HIS A 88 -18.87 -10.22 24.05
CA HIS A 88 -19.11 -11.41 24.85
C HIS A 88 -20.54 -11.31 25.37
N ASP A 89 -21.50 -11.66 24.52
CA ASP A 89 -22.83 -12.06 24.99
C ASP A 89 -22.86 -13.59 24.95
N HIS A 90 -22.39 -14.19 26.04
CA HIS A 90 -22.82 -15.52 26.45
C HIS A 90 -23.92 -15.31 27.50
N ASP A 91 -25.16 -15.31 27.03
CA ASP A 91 -26.31 -15.81 27.79
C ASP A 91 -26.56 -17.28 27.41
#